data_AF-A0A9P8AYP6-F1
#
_entry.id   AF-A0A9P8AYP6-F1
#
_cell.length_a   1.000
_cell.length_b   1.000
_cell.length_c   1.000
_cell.angle_alpha   90.00
_cell.angle_beta   90.00
_cell.angle_gamma   90.00
#
_symmetry.space_group_name_H-M   'P 1'
#
loop_
_entity.id
_entity.type
_entity.pdbx_description
1 polymer ?
#
loop_
_entity_poly.entity_id
_entity_poly.type
_entity_poly.pdbx_seq_one_letter_code
_entity_poly.pdbx_strand_id
1 'polypeptide(L)'
;MQRVVFFFLHMLRLPRVVPCRRFSASKVSLAGHNKWSKIKRKKGVNDASKSATISRAQRDILVAVRTGGSTDPEKNLTLAVTLRRLKELDVPKDNIERTLARASRGKDKGGDAITYEALAFGSVGVIMCVLYDLASGRR
;
A
#
# COMPACT_ATOMS: atom_id res chain seq x y z
N MET A 1 -31.51 -61.97 -35.14
CA MET A 1 -32.43 -62.71 -34.24
C MET A 1 -31.89 -62.59 -32.82
N GLN A 2 -32.72 -62.09 -31.88
CA GLN A 2 -32.89 -62.50 -30.47
C GLN A 2 -31.63 -62.84 -29.63
N ARG A 3 -31.38 -62.38 -28.38
CA ARG A 3 -32.19 -61.84 -27.29
C ARG A 3 -31.23 -61.32 -26.18
N VAL A 4 -31.68 -60.27 -25.49
CA VAL A 4 -31.48 -59.84 -24.07
C VAL A 4 -30.97 -60.99 -23.16
N VAL A 5 -30.04 -60.80 -22.22
CA VAL A 5 -30.31 -60.44 -20.79
C VAL A 5 -29.00 -60.14 -20.02
N PHE A 6 -29.07 -59.05 -19.26
CA PHE A 6 -28.27 -58.60 -18.11
C PHE A 6 -27.67 -59.71 -17.22
N PHE A 7 -26.44 -59.52 -16.70
CA PHE A 7 -26.20 -59.42 -15.24
C PHE A 7 -24.71 -59.19 -14.92
N PHE A 8 -24.48 -58.38 -13.89
CA PHE A 8 -23.34 -58.50 -12.95
C PHE A 8 -21.92 -58.33 -13.49
N LEU A 9 -21.28 -57.20 -13.15
CA LEU A 9 -20.43 -57.16 -11.95
C LEU A 9 -19.96 -55.72 -11.71
N HIS A 10 -20.22 -55.24 -10.51
CA HIS A 10 -19.78 -53.95 -10.02
C HIS A 10 -18.26 -53.84 -10.09
N MET A 11 -17.76 -52.88 -10.88
CA MET A 11 -16.40 -52.38 -10.73
C MET A 11 -16.31 -51.70 -9.36
N LEU A 12 -15.79 -52.43 -8.37
CA LEU A 12 -15.35 -51.89 -7.10
C LEU A 12 -14.28 -50.82 -7.37
N ARG A 13 -14.70 -49.56 -7.35
CA ARG A 13 -13.82 -48.40 -7.26
C ARG A 13 -13.13 -48.49 -5.90
N LEU A 14 -11.87 -48.92 -5.89
CA LEU A 14 -11.03 -48.89 -4.69
C LEU A 14 -11.03 -47.46 -4.11
N PRO A 15 -11.16 -47.29 -2.78
CA PRO A 15 -11.09 -45.98 -2.17
C PRO A 15 -9.70 -45.38 -2.43
N ARG A 16 -9.66 -44.19 -3.03
CA ARG A 16 -8.44 -43.40 -3.14
C ARG A 16 -7.98 -43.08 -1.73
N VAL A 17 -6.91 -43.73 -1.29
CA VAL A 17 -6.22 -43.39 -0.04
C VAL A 17 -5.70 -41.97 -0.20
N VAL A 18 -6.36 -41.02 0.45
CA VAL A 18 -5.87 -39.65 0.54
C VAL A 18 -4.59 -39.71 1.37
N PRO A 19 -3.42 -39.26 0.89
CA PRO A 19 -2.25 -39.23 1.74
C PRO A 19 -2.54 -38.27 2.89
N CYS A 20 -2.67 -38.82 4.10
CA CYS A 20 -2.72 -38.05 5.33
C CYS A 20 -1.49 -37.15 5.32
N ARG A 21 -1.68 -35.83 5.33
CA ARG A 21 -0.58 -34.88 5.52
C ARG A 21 0.17 -35.30 6.78
N ARG A 22 1.42 -35.70 6.63
CA ARG A 22 2.30 -36.02 7.75
C ARG A 22 2.36 -34.78 8.63
N PHE A 23 1.77 -34.85 9.83
CA PHE A 23 1.90 -33.79 10.82
C PHE A 23 3.40 -33.68 11.15
N SER A 24 4.06 -32.69 10.57
CA SER A 24 5.43 -32.34 10.92
C SER A 24 5.40 -31.56 12.22
N ALA A 25 5.64 -32.23 13.35
CA ALA A 25 5.82 -31.59 14.64
C ALA A 25 7.24 -31.01 14.73
N SER A 26 7.47 -29.83 14.18
CA SER A 26 8.66 -29.05 14.52
C SER A 26 8.58 -28.63 16.00
N LYS A 27 9.66 -28.77 16.77
CA LYS A 27 9.72 -28.26 18.15
C LYS A 27 9.24 -26.80 18.18
N VAL A 28 8.30 -26.47 19.08
CA VAL A 28 7.85 -25.09 19.28
C VAL A 28 9.04 -24.28 19.79
N SER A 29 9.68 -23.52 18.91
CA SER A 29 10.68 -22.54 19.30
C SER A 29 9.94 -21.40 20.03
N LEU A 30 9.84 -21.48 21.35
CA LEU A 30 9.30 -20.41 22.17
C LEU A 30 10.19 -19.17 21.98
N ALA A 31 9.63 -18.11 21.40
CA ALA A 31 10.26 -16.81 21.46
C ALA A 31 10.36 -16.41 22.95
N GLY A 32 11.58 -16.42 23.52
CA GLY A 32 11.82 -16.19 24.95
C GLY A 32 11.29 -14.86 25.51
N HIS A 33 11.61 -14.56 26.78
CA HIS A 33 11.10 -13.47 27.67
C HIS A 33 11.12 -12.01 27.16
N ASN A 34 11.42 -11.76 25.88
CA ASN A 34 11.52 -10.44 25.28
C ASN A 34 10.51 -10.23 24.14
N LYS A 35 9.27 -10.72 24.34
CA LYS A 35 8.18 -10.60 23.35
C LYS A 35 7.82 -9.12 23.12
N TRP A 36 7.67 -8.36 24.20
CA TRP A 36 7.25 -6.96 24.12
C TRP A 36 8.26 -6.08 23.37
N SER A 37 9.56 -6.15 23.70
CA SER A 37 10.55 -5.27 23.03
C SER A 37 10.75 -5.61 21.56
N LYS A 38 10.57 -6.88 21.17
CA LYS A 38 10.57 -7.29 19.75
C LYS A 38 9.34 -6.72 19.02
N ILE A 39 8.16 -6.79 19.61
CA ILE A 39 6.93 -6.21 19.03
C ILE A 39 7.05 -4.69 18.94
N LYS A 40 7.48 -4.00 20.01
CA LYS A 40 7.65 -2.55 20.05
C LYS A 40 8.57 -2.06 18.92
N ARG A 41 9.72 -2.71 18.74
CA ARG A 41 10.68 -2.34 17.68
C ARG A 41 10.11 -2.56 16.28
N LYS A 42 9.48 -3.71 16.03
CA LYS A 42 8.83 -3.98 14.73
C LYS A 42 7.69 -2.99 14.46
N LYS A 43 6.87 -2.71 15.46
CA LYS A 43 5.76 -1.75 15.37
C LYS A 43 6.28 -0.33 15.11
N GLY A 44 7.32 0.11 15.80
CA GLY A 44 7.90 1.44 15.60
C GLY A 44 8.40 1.68 14.17
N VAL A 45 9.08 0.69 13.57
CA VAL A 45 9.53 0.78 12.17
C VAL A 45 8.34 0.82 11.20
N ASN A 46 7.35 -0.06 11.42
CA ASN A 46 6.16 -0.09 10.57
C ASN A 46 5.34 1.19 10.68
N ASP A 47 5.11 1.69 11.90
CA ASP A 47 4.33 2.91 12.14
C ASP A 47 5.04 4.13 11.55
N ALA A 48 6.37 4.20 11.62
CA ALA A 48 7.16 5.25 10.96
C ALA A 48 7.05 5.18 9.43
N SER A 49 7.06 3.98 8.84
CA SER A 49 6.89 3.83 7.40
C SER A 49 5.49 4.23 6.93
N LYS A 50 4.45 3.85 7.70
CA LYS A 50 3.05 4.19 7.40
C LYS A 50 2.79 5.68 7.53
N SER A 51 3.28 6.32 8.58
CA SER A 51 3.12 7.77 8.77
C SER A 51 3.82 8.54 7.65
N ALA A 52 5.00 8.12 7.21
CA ALA A 52 5.68 8.73 6.07
C ALA A 52 4.87 8.62 4.76
N THR A 53 4.23 7.47 4.50
CA THR A 53 3.34 7.29 3.33
C THR A 53 2.12 8.20 3.41
N ILE A 54 1.47 8.30 4.58
CA ILE A 54 0.32 9.19 4.77
C ILE A 54 0.73 10.66 4.56
N SER A 55 1.87 11.10 5.13
CA SER A 55 2.35 12.47 4.94
C SER A 55 2.74 12.78 3.49
N ARG A 56 3.18 11.80 2.70
CA ARG A 56 3.40 11.96 1.26
C ARG A 56 2.06 12.10 0.52
N ALA A 57 1.10 11.22 0.82
CA ALA A 57 -0.24 11.25 0.24
C ALA A 57 -0.94 12.61 0.43
N GLN A 58 -0.83 13.20 1.62
CA GLN A 58 -1.41 14.51 1.90
C GLN A 58 -0.81 15.62 1.02
N ARG A 59 0.52 15.60 0.81
CA ARG A 59 1.20 16.58 -0.06
C ARG A 59 0.81 16.39 -1.52
N ASP A 60 0.70 15.15 -1.98
CA ASP A 60 0.30 14.84 -3.36
C ASP A 60 -1.13 15.35 -3.65
N ILE A 61 -2.06 15.19 -2.71
CA ILE A 61 -3.43 15.76 -2.82
C ILE A 61 -3.37 17.28 -2.95
N LEU A 62 -2.58 17.96 -2.10
CA LEU A 62 -2.48 19.42 -2.14
C LEU A 62 -1.90 19.92 -3.47
N VAL A 63 -0.88 19.24 -4.00
CA VAL A 63 -0.29 19.57 -5.31
C VAL A 63 -1.29 19.31 -6.45
N ALA A 64 -2.04 18.21 -6.40
CA ALA A 64 -3.04 17.88 -7.42
C ALA A 64 -4.20 18.88 -7.45
N VAL A 65 -4.67 19.31 -6.26
CA VAL A 65 -5.71 20.36 -6.14
C VAL A 65 -5.18 21.69 -6.65
N ARG A 66 -3.94 22.08 -6.29
CA ARG A 66 -3.32 23.32 -6.77
C ARG A 66 -3.21 23.34 -8.29
N THR A 67 -2.75 22.24 -8.88
CA THR A 67 -2.51 22.13 -10.33
C THR A 67 -3.81 22.12 -11.13
N GLY A 68 -4.84 21.42 -10.63
CA GLY A 68 -6.14 21.33 -11.32
C GLY A 68 -7.17 22.37 -10.89
N GLY A 69 -6.84 23.27 -9.94
CA GLY A 69 -7.66 24.40 -9.48
C GLY A 69 -8.97 24.04 -8.76
N SER A 70 -9.40 22.78 -8.79
CA SER A 70 -10.66 22.30 -8.21
C SER A 70 -10.42 21.17 -7.22
N THR A 71 -11.20 21.17 -6.13
CA THR A 71 -11.23 20.13 -5.10
C THR A 71 -12.12 18.94 -5.46
N ASP A 72 -12.90 19.06 -6.54
CA ASP A 72 -13.80 18.01 -7.00
C ASP A 72 -13.06 17.02 -7.90
N PRO A 73 -13.13 15.69 -7.62
CA PRO A 73 -12.44 14.69 -8.42
C PRO A 73 -12.99 14.53 -9.83
N GLU A 74 -14.25 14.91 -10.09
CA GLU A 74 -14.85 14.85 -11.43
C GLU A 74 -14.34 15.97 -12.35
N LYS A 75 -13.98 17.12 -11.77
CA LYS A 75 -13.48 18.28 -12.52
C LYS A 75 -11.95 18.28 -12.65
N ASN A 76 -11.25 17.43 -11.88
CA ASN A 76 -9.80 17.38 -11.84
C ASN A 76 -9.30 15.93 -12.02
N LEU A 77 -8.90 15.60 -13.26
CA LEU A 77 -8.37 14.28 -13.62
C LEU A 77 -7.12 13.90 -12.80
N THR A 78 -6.23 14.86 -12.55
CA THR A 78 -5.01 14.65 -11.76
C THR A 78 -5.34 14.23 -10.33
N LEU A 79 -6.36 14.86 -9.73
CA LEU A 79 -6.85 14.49 -8.40
C LEU A 79 -7.49 13.10 -8.42
N ALA A 80 -8.31 12.77 -9.42
CA ALA A 80 -8.93 11.44 -9.52
C ALA A 80 -7.90 10.30 -9.61
N VAL A 81 -6.86 10.47 -10.45
CA VAL A 81 -5.75 9.51 -10.57
C VAL A 81 -4.98 9.39 -9.25
N THR A 82 -4.70 10.52 -8.60
CA THR A 82 -4.03 10.54 -7.29
C THR A 82 -4.85 9.79 -6.25
N LEU A 83 -6.15 10.05 -6.14
CA LEU A 83 -7.04 9.38 -5.20
C LEU A 83 -7.13 7.87 -5.42
N ARG A 84 -7.09 7.41 -6.69
CA ARG A 84 -7.01 5.99 -7.02
C ARG A 84 -5.72 5.37 -6.48
N ARG A 85 -4.57 6.00 -6.75
CA ARG A 85 -3.26 5.55 -6.26
C ARG A 85 -3.21 5.51 -4.72
N LEU A 86 -3.81 6.47 -4.04
CA LEU A 86 -3.83 6.51 -2.57
C LEU A 86 -4.68 5.39 -1.96
N LYS A 87 -5.78 5.01 -2.61
CA LYS A 87 -6.56 3.83 -2.21
C LYS A 87 -5.76 2.53 -2.35
N GLU A 88 -4.93 2.43 -3.38
CA GLU A 88 -4.03 1.28 -3.58
C GLU A 88 -2.91 1.23 -2.50
N LEU A 89 -2.53 2.38 -1.94
CA LEU A 89 -1.53 2.50 -0.86
C LEU A 89 -2.11 2.34 0.57
N ASP A 90 -3.36 1.88 0.71
CA ASP A 90 -4.04 1.69 1.99
C ASP A 90 -4.11 2.97 2.86
N VAL A 91 -4.26 4.14 2.20
CA VAL A 91 -4.45 5.42 2.91
C VAL A 91 -5.90 5.51 3.42
N PRO A 92 -6.13 5.77 4.73
CA PRO A 92 -7.49 5.92 5.28
C PRO A 92 -8.27 7.08 4.64
N LYS A 93 -9.57 6.88 4.40
CA LYS A 93 -10.46 7.90 3.79
C LYS A 93 -10.54 9.19 4.60
N ASP A 94 -10.56 9.10 5.93
CA ASP A 94 -10.56 10.25 6.85
C ASP A 94 -9.39 11.21 6.58
N ASN A 95 -8.19 10.67 6.33
CA ASN A 95 -7.02 11.50 6.01
C ASN A 95 -7.17 12.21 4.65
N ILE A 96 -7.82 11.57 3.68
CA ILE A 96 -8.08 12.14 2.36
C ILE A 96 -9.06 13.31 2.49
N GLU A 97 -10.20 13.08 3.14
CA GLU A 97 -11.25 14.08 3.36
C GLU A 97 -10.74 15.27 4.16
N ARG A 98 -9.98 15.01 5.24
CA ARG A 98 -9.32 16.06 6.03
C ARG A 98 -8.38 16.92 5.19
N THR A 99 -7.65 16.30 4.25
CA THR A 99 -6.72 17.02 3.38
C THR A 99 -7.44 17.84 2.32
N LEU A 100 -8.51 17.31 1.73
CA LEU A 100 -9.37 18.04 0.79
C LEU A 100 -10.04 19.25 1.46
N ALA A 101 -10.53 19.08 2.69
CA ALA A 101 -11.09 20.17 3.48
C ALA A 101 -10.05 21.25 3.81
N ARG A 102 -8.79 20.87 4.06
CA ARG A 102 -7.67 21.82 4.22
C ARG A 102 -7.37 22.57 2.92
N ALA A 103 -7.35 21.86 1.79
CA ALA A 103 -7.10 22.44 0.48
C ALA A 103 -8.17 23.47 0.08
N SER A 104 -9.45 23.16 0.34
CA SER A 104 -10.58 24.05 0.06
C SER A 104 -10.50 25.38 0.84
N ARG A 105 -9.96 25.37 2.06
CA ARG A 105 -9.81 26.58 2.89
C ARG A 105 -8.68 27.51 2.44
N GLY A 106 -7.91 27.14 1.41
CA GLY A 106 -6.83 27.97 0.84
C GLY A 106 -5.69 28.30 1.79
N LYS A 107 -5.61 27.62 2.94
CA LYS A 107 -4.69 27.98 4.04
C LYS A 107 -3.30 27.35 3.89
N ASP A 108 -3.18 26.26 3.13
CA ASP A 108 -1.91 25.63 2.78
C ASP A 108 -1.51 26.04 1.37
N LYS A 109 -0.47 26.88 1.27
CA LYS A 109 0.27 27.04 0.02
C LYS A 109 1.09 25.77 -0.14
N GLY A 110 0.58 24.80 -0.89
CA GLY A 110 1.31 23.55 -1.15
C GLY A 110 2.75 23.86 -1.59
N GLY A 111 3.70 23.05 -1.10
CA GLY A 111 5.12 23.27 -1.35
C GLY A 111 5.48 23.34 -2.83
N ASP A 112 6.55 24.04 -3.14
CA ASP A 112 7.09 24.14 -4.48
C ASP A 112 7.87 22.87 -4.84
N ALA A 113 7.86 22.54 -6.13
CA ALA A 113 8.55 21.37 -6.65
C ALA A 113 9.88 21.81 -7.28
N ILE A 114 10.99 21.23 -6.83
CA ILE A 114 12.29 21.35 -7.49
C ILE A 114 12.74 19.95 -7.90
N THR A 115 13.26 19.85 -9.12
CA THR A 115 13.90 18.64 -9.64
C THR A 115 15.41 18.83 -9.59
N TYR A 116 16.10 17.91 -8.92
CA TYR A 116 17.56 17.85 -8.92
C TYR A 116 18.03 16.69 -9.78
N GLU A 117 19.03 16.95 -10.61
CA GLU A 117 19.72 15.95 -11.39
C GLU A 117 21.13 15.79 -10.82
N ALA A 118 21.54 14.55 -10.56
CA ALA A 118 22.85 14.25 -9.99
C ALA A 118 23.44 12.99 -10.62
N LEU A 119 24.77 12.93 -10.66
CA LEU A 119 25.52 11.73 -11.02
C LEU A 119 26.06 11.08 -9.75
N ALA A 120 25.66 9.84 -9.50
CA ALA A 120 26.16 9.03 -8.41
C ALA A 120 27.40 8.22 -8.85
N PHE A 121 28.04 7.56 -7.87
CA PHE A 121 29.21 6.71 -8.11
C PHE A 121 28.93 5.67 -9.21
N GLY A 122 29.89 5.46 -10.09
CA GLY A 122 29.72 4.56 -11.25
C GLY A 122 28.87 5.13 -12.38
N SER A 123 28.79 6.46 -12.51
CA SER A 123 28.08 7.16 -13.60
C SER A 123 26.58 6.83 -13.67
N VAL A 124 25.97 6.60 -12.50
CA VAL A 124 24.52 6.37 -12.39
C VAL A 124 23.80 7.71 -12.28
N GLY A 125 22.92 8.01 -13.23
CA GLY A 125 22.06 9.20 -13.18
C GLY A 125 20.95 9.05 -12.14
N VAL A 126 20.79 10.07 -11.29
CA VAL A 126 19.76 10.13 -10.26
C VAL A 126 18.92 11.40 -10.47
N ILE A 127 17.60 11.21 -10.57
CA ILE A 127 16.63 12.31 -10.64
C ILE A 127 15.85 12.33 -9.32
N MET A 128 15.89 13.45 -8.63
CA MET A 128 15.18 13.65 -7.36
C MET A 128 14.14 14.75 -7.51
N CYS A 129 12.87 14.39 -7.41
CA CYS A 129 11.77 15.35 -7.32
C CYS A 129 11.50 15.66 -5.84
N VAL A 130 11.78 16.89 -5.43
CA VAL A 130 11.64 17.36 -4.06
C VAL A 130 10.48 18.33 -3.97
N LEU A 131 9.58 18.08 -3.02
CA LEU A 131 8.52 19.02 -2.62
C LEU A 131 8.93 19.68 -1.31
N TYR A 132 9.08 21.01 -1.30
CA TYR A 132 9.51 21.78 -0.15
C TYR A 132 8.52 22.92 0.14
N ASP A 133 8.24 23.18 1.41
CA ASP A 133 7.42 24.30 1.83
C ASP A 133 8.32 25.45 2.29
N LEU A 134 8.22 26.61 1.66
CA LEU A 134 8.92 27.85 2.06
C LEU A 134 8.21 28.49 3.26
N ALA A 135 7.98 27.73 4.33
CA ALA A 135 7.52 28.25 5.61
C ALA A 135 8.69 28.56 6.56
N SER A 136 9.91 28.13 6.23
CA SER A 136 11.10 28.45 7.01
C SER A 136 11.72 29.77 6.53
N GLY A 137 11.34 30.87 7.17
CA GLY A 137 12.31 31.92 7.41
C GLY A 137 13.55 31.27 8.03
N ARG A 138 14.73 31.53 7.47
CA ARG A 138 16.00 31.19 8.13
C ARG A 138 15.87 31.58 9.60
N ARG A 139 16.13 30.62 10.48
CA ARG A 139 16.53 30.97 11.85
C ARG A 139 17.77 31.84 11.80
#